data_AF-A0A9X2PT57-F1
#
_entry.id   AF-A0A9X2PT57-F1
#
_cell.length_a   1.000
_cell.length_b   1.000
_cell.length_c   1.000
_cell.angle_alpha   90.00
_cell.angle_beta   90.00
_cell.angle_gamma   90.00
#
_symmetry.space_group_name_H-M   'P 1'
#
loop_
_entity.id
_entity.type
_entity.pdbx_description
1 polymer ?
#
loop_
_entity_poly.entity_id
_entity_poly.type
_entity_poly.pdbx_seq_one_letter_code
_entity_poly.pdbx_strand_id
1 'polypeptide(L)'
;MELQIDTEKLVSRLADVLRQREERLLSKLVTGIIEELGPTSDRRSAVDQHGDIEVKGIQLHALYSVSFVADRWNVSADNVRKKSEEDLPRSDWKGGEIRYRGIDILRYEGVDVEKHMSESPARLETELATELPESRQSNRRPSRSDEESGNGRPYNSKLPALSDEDSSPD
;
A
#
# COMPACT_ATOMS: atom_id res chain seq x y z
N MET A 1 -34.38 -52.26 -36.04
CA MET A 1 -34.66 -50.83 -36.27
C MET A 1 -33.45 -50.07 -35.75
N GLU A 2 -32.65 -49.49 -36.63
CA GLU A 2 -31.51 -48.66 -36.24
C GLU A 2 -32.02 -47.24 -35.99
N LEU A 3 -31.77 -46.71 -34.79
CA LEU A 3 -32.06 -45.33 -34.46
C LEU A 3 -30.99 -44.46 -35.14
N GLN A 4 -31.33 -43.87 -36.29
CA GLN A 4 -30.51 -42.83 -36.90
C GLN A 4 -30.54 -41.60 -35.99
N ILE A 5 -29.54 -41.49 -35.12
CA ILE A 5 -29.32 -40.30 -34.33
C ILE A 5 -28.64 -39.28 -35.23
N ASP A 6 -29.35 -38.20 -35.53
CA ASP A 6 -28.82 -37.05 -36.24
C ASP A 6 -27.82 -36.33 -35.33
N THR A 7 -26.54 -36.63 -35.56
CA THR A 7 -25.41 -36.13 -34.77
C THR A 7 -25.24 -34.63 -34.92
N GLU A 8 -25.55 -34.06 -36.08
CA GLU A 8 -25.48 -32.61 -36.32
C GLU A 8 -26.50 -31.87 -35.45
N LYS A 9 -27.73 -32.39 -35.39
CA LYS A 9 -28.78 -31.85 -34.52
C LYS A 9 -28.43 -31.96 -33.04
N LEU A 10 -27.70 -33.00 -32.65
CA LEU A 10 -27.26 -33.20 -31.26
C LEU A 10 -26.14 -32.22 -30.89
N VAL A 11 -25.20 -31.97 -31.82
CA VAL A 11 -24.13 -30.97 -31.66
C VAL A 11 -24.68 -29.56 -31.59
N SER A 12 -25.63 -29.18 -32.45
CA SER A 12 -26.27 -27.86 -32.38
C SER A 12 -26.98 -27.63 -31.04
N ARG A 13 -27.73 -28.64 -30.56
CA ARG A 13 -28.39 -28.57 -29.25
C ARG A 13 -27.40 -28.46 -28.10
N LEU A 14 -26.27 -29.15 -28.17
CA LEU A 14 -25.22 -29.05 -27.16
C LEU A 14 -24.60 -27.65 -27.17
N ALA A 15 -24.32 -27.09 -28.34
CA ALA A 15 -23.79 -25.74 -28.48
C ALA A 15 -24.74 -24.68 -27.89
N ASP A 16 -26.04 -24.81 -28.15
CA ASP A 16 -27.05 -23.90 -27.61
C ASP A 16 -27.12 -23.98 -26.07
N VAL A 17 -27.07 -25.18 -25.49
CA VAL A 17 -27.07 -25.38 -24.03
C VAL A 17 -25.82 -24.81 -23.38
N LEU A 18 -24.66 -24.99 -24.01
CA LEU A 18 -23.40 -24.43 -23.53
C LEU A 18 -23.42 -22.90 -23.56
N ARG A 19 -23.92 -22.32 -24.64
CA ARG A 19 -24.08 -20.86 -24.77
C ARG A 19 -25.02 -20.27 -23.72
N GLN A 20 -26.19 -20.89 -23.52
CA GLN A 20 -27.12 -20.46 -22.47
C GLN A 20 -26.52 -20.55 -21.07
N ARG A 21 -25.72 -21.59 -20.81
CA ARG A 21 -25.02 -21.75 -19.53
C ARG A 21 -23.97 -20.66 -19.33
N GLU A 22 -23.19 -20.35 -20.36
CA GLU A 22 -22.19 -19.28 -20.34
C GLU A 22 -22.85 -17.91 -20.11
N GLU A 23 -23.88 -17.57 -20.88
CA GLU A 23 -24.64 -16.32 -20.72
C GLU A 23 -25.20 -16.18 -19.30
N ARG A 24 -25.68 -17.28 -18.69
CA ARG A 24 -26.15 -17.29 -17.30
C ARG A 24 -25.02 -17.07 -16.28
N LEU A 25 -23.84 -17.64 -16.50
CA LEU A 25 -22.69 -17.45 -15.61
C LEU A 25 -22.15 -16.03 -15.70
N LEU A 26 -22.02 -15.50 -16.91
CA LEU A 26 -21.61 -14.11 -17.14
C LEU A 26 -22.63 -13.13 -16.53
N SER A 27 -23.93 -13.39 -16.69
CA SER A 27 -24.97 -12.56 -16.06
C SER A 27 -24.85 -12.57 -14.53
N LYS A 28 -24.65 -13.75 -13.91
CA LYS A 28 -24.44 -13.84 -12.46
C LYS A 28 -23.18 -13.12 -12.00
N LEU A 29 -22.09 -13.20 -12.76
CA LEU A 29 -20.84 -12.51 -12.45
C LEU A 29 -21.03 -10.99 -12.55
N VAL A 30 -21.69 -10.51 -13.59
CA VAL A 30 -22.02 -9.09 -13.76
C VAL A 30 -22.94 -8.62 -12.64
N THR A 31 -23.98 -9.38 -12.27
CA THR A 31 -24.84 -9.04 -11.13
C THR A 31 -24.05 -9.03 -9.82
N GLY A 32 -23.19 -10.01 -9.58
CA GLY A 32 -22.32 -10.04 -8.39
C GLY A 32 -21.37 -8.85 -8.32
N ILE A 33 -20.75 -8.48 -9.45
CA ILE A 33 -19.90 -7.28 -9.56
C ILE A 33 -20.73 -6.03 -9.30
N ILE A 34 -21.95 -5.90 -9.83
CA ILE A 34 -22.81 -4.73 -9.60
C ILE A 34 -23.29 -4.66 -8.14
N GLU A 35 -23.55 -5.80 -7.49
CA GLU A 35 -23.97 -5.86 -6.10
C GLU A 35 -22.80 -5.61 -5.13
N GLU A 36 -21.60 -6.11 -5.45
CA GLU A 36 -20.37 -5.89 -4.67
C GLU A 36 -19.81 -4.46 -4.89
N LEU A 37 -19.93 -3.93 -6.10
CA LEU A 37 -19.61 -2.54 -6.48
C LEU A 37 -20.89 -1.69 -6.64
N GLY A 38 -21.82 -1.75 -5.68
CA GLY A 38 -22.92 -0.78 -5.60
C GLY A 38 -22.46 0.67 -5.81
N PRO A 39 -23.35 1.66 -6.04
CA PRO A 39 -23.10 2.97 -6.69
C PRO A 39 -22.11 3.94 -6.00
N THR A 40 -21.23 3.45 -5.14
CA THR A 40 -20.07 4.12 -4.55
C THR A 40 -18.76 3.51 -5.08
N SER A 41 -18.54 3.49 -6.39
CA SER A 41 -17.24 3.11 -6.96
C SER A 41 -16.74 4.10 -8.01
N ASP A 42 -16.63 5.35 -7.58
CA ASP A 42 -15.66 6.31 -8.15
C ASP A 42 -14.33 6.29 -7.35
N ARG A 43 -14.12 5.24 -6.55
CA ARG A 43 -12.99 5.13 -5.63
C ARG A 43 -11.97 4.14 -6.18
N ARG A 44 -11.10 4.70 -7.02
CA ARG A 44 -9.66 4.42 -7.10
C ARG A 44 -9.29 2.95 -7.19
N SER A 45 -8.91 2.56 -8.42
CA SER A 45 -8.11 1.38 -8.73
C SER A 45 -7.00 1.18 -7.68
N ALA A 46 -7.22 0.22 -6.78
CA ALA A 46 -6.23 -0.23 -5.82
C ALA A 46 -5.19 -1.07 -6.56
N VAL A 47 -4.04 -0.45 -6.82
CA VAL A 47 -2.81 -1.15 -7.19
C VAL A 47 -1.82 -0.88 -6.06
N ASP A 48 -1.55 -1.96 -5.32
CA ASP A 48 -0.34 -2.28 -4.57
C ASP A 48 -0.01 -1.59 -3.22
N GLN A 49 -0.48 -2.23 -2.15
CA GLN A 49 0.31 -2.89 -1.07
C GLN A 49 1.60 -2.24 -0.52
N HIS A 50 1.71 -0.92 -0.41
CA HIS A 50 2.75 -0.29 0.43
C HIS A 50 2.18 0.81 1.33
N GLY A 51 1.82 0.45 2.57
CA GLY A 51 1.62 1.42 3.65
C GLY A 51 0.59 2.51 3.36
N ASP A 52 -0.57 2.13 2.83
CA ASP A 52 -1.66 3.06 2.50
C ASP A 52 -2.35 3.58 3.76
N ILE A 53 -1.65 4.46 4.48
CA ILE A 53 -2.28 5.28 5.51
C ILE A 53 -3.14 6.29 4.77
N GLU A 54 -4.45 6.18 4.96
CA GLU A 54 -5.43 7.13 4.45
C GLU A 54 -5.83 8.10 5.57
N VAL A 55 -5.65 9.40 5.32
CA VAL A 55 -6.04 10.46 6.25
C VAL A 55 -7.02 11.39 5.53
N LYS A 56 -8.21 11.59 6.10
CA LYS A 56 -9.30 12.40 5.50
C LYS A 56 -9.64 12.03 4.03
N GLY A 57 -9.59 10.75 3.68
CA GLY A 57 -9.89 10.27 2.32
C GLY A 57 -8.74 10.43 1.31
N ILE A 58 -7.53 10.74 1.79
CA ILE A 58 -6.33 10.93 1.00
C ILE A 58 -5.26 9.93 1.46
N GLN A 59 -4.82 9.06 0.55
CA GLN A 59 -3.60 8.27 0.71
C GLN A 59 -2.37 9.19 0.69
N LEU A 60 -1.50 9.07 1.70
CA LEU A 60 -0.37 9.98 1.91
C LEU A 60 0.63 10.01 0.76
N HIS A 61 0.94 8.86 0.18
CA HIS A 61 1.95 8.73 -0.87
C HIS A 61 1.37 8.74 -2.29
N ALA A 62 0.05 8.78 -2.43
CA ALA A 62 -0.60 8.86 -3.73
C ALA A 62 -0.45 10.25 -4.36
N LEU A 63 -0.42 10.28 -5.69
CA LEU A 63 -0.37 11.50 -6.49
C LEU A 63 -1.75 11.85 -7.02
N TYR A 64 -2.19 13.08 -6.76
CA TYR A 64 -3.50 13.61 -7.13
C TYR A 64 -3.39 14.67 -8.21
N SER A 65 -4.40 14.74 -9.09
CA SER A 65 -4.47 15.75 -10.14
C SER A 65 -4.81 17.14 -9.58
N VAL A 66 -4.52 18.17 -10.37
CA VAL A 66 -4.93 19.56 -10.06
C VAL A 66 -6.46 19.65 -9.89
N SER A 67 -7.24 18.95 -10.72
CA SER A 67 -8.70 18.96 -10.65
C SER A 67 -9.22 18.42 -9.32
N PHE A 68 -8.66 17.30 -8.85
CA PHE A 68 -9.04 16.73 -7.55
C PHE A 68 -8.82 17.72 -6.39
N VAL A 69 -7.67 18.40 -6.38
CA VAL A 69 -7.34 19.38 -5.34
C VAL A 69 -8.25 20.62 -5.44
N ALA A 70 -8.55 21.05 -6.66
CA ALA A 70 -9.45 22.18 -6.93
C ALA A 70 -10.86 21.91 -6.42
N ASP A 71 -11.41 20.73 -6.72
CA ASP A 71 -12.73 20.30 -6.26
C ASP A 71 -12.77 20.18 -4.73
N ARG A 72 -11.72 19.60 -4.13
CA ARG A 72 -11.64 19.41 -2.68
C ARG A 72 -11.62 20.73 -1.90
N TRP A 73 -10.93 21.75 -2.42
CA TRP A 73 -10.87 23.08 -1.78
C TRP A 73 -11.97 24.03 -2.26
N ASN A 74 -12.82 23.59 -3.20
CA ASN A 74 -13.84 24.40 -3.85
C ASN A 74 -13.24 25.69 -4.46
N VAL A 75 -12.13 25.55 -5.17
CA VAL A 75 -11.42 26.63 -5.87
C VAL A 75 -11.20 26.27 -7.34
N SER A 76 -10.81 27.24 -8.17
CA SER A 76 -10.45 26.95 -9.55
C SER A 76 -9.08 26.24 -9.66
N ALA A 77 -8.92 25.41 -10.70
CA ALA A 77 -7.65 24.74 -11.00
C ALA A 77 -6.47 25.72 -11.14
N ASP A 78 -6.72 26.93 -11.66
CA ASP A 78 -5.68 27.96 -11.78
C ASP A 78 -5.26 28.53 -10.43
N ASN A 79 -6.13 28.55 -9.43
CA ASN A 79 -5.76 28.95 -8.07
C ASN A 79 -4.80 27.91 -7.46
N VAL A 80 -5.07 26.62 -7.69
CA VAL A 80 -4.19 25.53 -7.27
C VAL A 80 -2.82 25.62 -7.95
N ARG A 81 -2.78 25.90 -9.27
CA ARG A 81 -1.51 26.09 -10.02
C ARG A 81 -0.70 27.30 -9.59
N LYS A 82 -1.34 28.32 -8.99
CA LYS A 82 -0.67 29.53 -8.50
C LYS A 82 -0.07 29.36 -7.10
N LYS A 83 -0.32 28.24 -6.41
CA LYS A 83 0.31 27.95 -5.11
C LYS A 83 1.83 27.88 -5.27
N SER A 84 2.53 28.40 -4.27
CA SER A 84 3.99 28.34 -4.20
C SER A 84 4.44 26.88 -4.10
N GLU A 85 5.65 26.61 -4.59
CA GLU A 85 6.27 25.29 -4.48
C GLU A 85 6.64 24.96 -3.02
N GLU A 86 6.82 25.99 -2.18
CA GLU A 86 7.06 25.88 -0.74
C GLU A 86 5.82 25.34 0.00
N ASP A 87 4.63 25.87 -0.32
CA ASP A 87 3.39 25.47 0.35
C ASP A 87 2.83 24.16 -0.21
N LEU A 88 2.98 23.95 -1.53
CA LEU A 88 2.42 22.80 -2.22
C LEU A 88 3.39 22.31 -3.32
N PRO A 89 4.32 21.40 -2.95
CA PRO A 89 5.30 20.82 -3.86
C PRO A 89 4.65 20.18 -5.10
N ARG A 90 5.13 20.58 -6.27
CA ARG A 90 4.64 20.08 -7.56
C ARG A 90 5.41 18.82 -7.93
N SER A 91 4.71 17.79 -8.32
CA SER A 91 5.31 16.58 -8.90
C SER A 91 4.97 16.53 -10.38
N ASP A 92 5.99 16.64 -11.23
CA ASP A 92 5.81 16.47 -12.66
C ASP A 92 5.48 15.00 -12.96
N TRP A 93 4.39 14.80 -13.70
CA TRP A 93 3.93 13.49 -14.15
C TRP A 93 4.01 13.38 -15.67
N LYS A 94 4.03 12.14 -16.16
CA LYS A 94 4.17 11.82 -17.59
C LYS A 94 3.24 12.70 -18.44
N GLY A 95 3.83 13.36 -19.44
CA GLY A 95 3.09 14.27 -20.33
C GLY A 95 3.01 15.72 -19.86
N GLY A 96 3.78 16.12 -18.83
CA GLY A 96 3.80 17.50 -18.32
C GLY A 96 2.60 17.84 -17.44
N GLU A 97 1.89 16.80 -16.95
CA GLU A 97 0.79 16.99 -16.01
C GLU A 97 1.35 17.25 -14.60
N ILE A 98 0.84 18.28 -13.93
CA ILE A 98 1.19 18.57 -12.54
C ILE A 98 0.33 17.70 -11.62
N ARG A 99 0.98 17.01 -10.69
CA ARG A 99 0.33 16.27 -9.60
C ARG A 99 0.86 16.69 -8.25
N TYR A 100 0.08 16.42 -7.21
CA TYR A 100 0.39 16.76 -5.83
C TYR A 100 0.36 15.50 -4.97
N ARG A 101 1.32 15.35 -4.05
CA ARG A 101 1.32 14.22 -3.11
C ARG A 101 0.25 14.43 -2.05
N GLY A 102 -0.37 13.33 -1.62
CA GLY A 102 -1.40 13.37 -0.58
C GLY A 102 -0.93 14.00 0.73
N ILE A 103 0.28 13.69 1.16
CA ILE A 103 0.90 14.27 2.36
C ILE A 103 1.00 15.78 2.29
N ASP A 104 1.34 16.33 1.12
CA ASP A 104 1.51 17.77 0.93
C ASP A 104 0.16 18.49 0.90
N ILE A 105 -0.85 17.89 0.26
CA ILE A 105 -2.23 18.39 0.29
C ILE A 105 -2.74 18.47 1.73
N LEU A 106 -2.49 17.44 2.54
CA LEU A 106 -2.91 17.38 3.93
C LEU A 106 -2.17 18.39 4.81
N ARG A 107 -0.86 18.57 4.59
CA ARG A 107 -0.07 19.60 5.27
C ARG A 107 -0.61 21.00 4.96
N TYR A 108 -0.96 21.27 3.69
CA TYR A 108 -1.56 22.54 3.29
C TYR A 108 -2.92 22.79 3.97
N GLU A 109 -3.70 21.74 4.22
CA GLU A 109 -4.96 21.80 4.96
C GLU A 109 -4.77 21.96 6.49
N GLY A 110 -3.54 22.03 6.98
CA GLY A 110 -3.22 22.07 8.40
C GLY A 110 -3.48 20.74 9.12
N VAL A 111 -3.48 19.62 8.39
CA VAL A 111 -3.61 18.28 8.98
C VAL A 111 -2.24 17.82 9.48
N ASP A 112 -2.19 17.50 10.77
CA ASP A 112 -1.00 16.91 11.37
C ASP A 112 -0.87 15.43 10.95
N VAL A 113 -0.14 15.20 9.86
CA VAL A 113 0.08 13.86 9.29
C VAL A 113 0.93 12.99 10.23
N GLU A 114 1.83 13.57 11.02
CA GLU A 114 2.77 12.83 11.88
C GLU A 114 2.05 12.16 13.06
N LYS A 115 1.04 12.83 13.62
CA LYS A 115 0.13 12.22 14.60
C LYS A 115 -0.60 11.00 14.01
N HIS A 116 -1.09 11.11 12.79
CA HIS A 116 -1.83 10.01 12.14
C HIS A 116 -0.92 8.83 11.74
N MET A 117 0.34 9.06 11.41
CA MET A 117 1.30 7.97 11.17
C MET A 117 1.67 7.24 12.47
N SER A 118 1.77 7.97 13.58
CA SER A 118 2.12 7.40 14.90
C SER A 118 1.01 6.53 15.51
N GLU A 119 -0.25 6.81 15.18
CA GLU A 119 -1.41 6.05 15.67
C GLU A 119 -1.69 4.76 14.87
N SER A 120 -1.10 4.60 13.68
CA SER A 120 -1.53 3.61 12.68
C SER A 120 -0.81 2.25 12.61
N PRO A 121 0.08 1.83 13.53
CA PRO A 121 0.44 0.41 13.63
C PRO A 121 -0.14 -0.29 14.86
N ALA A 122 -0.78 0.42 15.80
CA ALA A 122 -1.18 -0.19 17.09
C ALA A 122 -2.51 -0.96 17.06
N ARG A 123 -3.40 -0.72 16.07
CA ARG A 123 -4.76 -1.27 16.07
C ARG A 123 -4.93 -2.64 15.42
N LEU A 124 -3.89 -3.21 14.79
CA LEU A 124 -3.97 -4.55 14.20
C LEU A 124 -3.44 -5.66 15.12
N GLU A 125 -2.80 -5.34 16.25
CA GLU A 125 -2.30 -6.36 17.19
C GLU A 125 -3.20 -6.59 18.42
N THR A 126 -4.25 -5.78 18.63
CA THR A 126 -5.01 -5.82 19.90
C THR A 126 -6.28 -6.70 19.89
N GLU A 127 -6.56 -7.44 18.81
CA GLU A 127 -7.79 -8.27 18.73
C GLU A 127 -7.53 -9.79 18.64
N LEU A 128 -6.28 -10.24 18.80
CA LEU A 128 -5.90 -11.67 18.70
C LEU A 128 -5.21 -12.25 19.95
N ALA A 129 -5.22 -11.53 21.07
CA ALA A 129 -4.69 -12.03 22.34
C ALA A 129 -5.82 -12.27 23.36
N THR A 130 -6.68 -13.26 23.07
CA THR A 130 -7.53 -13.86 24.10
C THR A 130 -6.79 -15.06 24.70
N GLU A 131 -6.35 -14.86 25.95
CA GLU A 131 -6.07 -15.85 26.99
C GLU A 131 -5.00 -16.93 26.78
N LEU A 132 -3.86 -16.77 27.47
CA LEU A 132 -3.15 -17.86 28.15
C LEU A 132 -2.47 -17.29 29.41
N PRO A 133 -2.66 -17.90 30.59
CA PRO A 133 -2.21 -17.31 31.85
C PRO A 133 -0.73 -17.57 32.13
N GLU A 134 -0.22 -16.69 32.99
CA GLU A 134 1.12 -16.61 33.58
C GLU A 134 1.79 -17.95 33.91
N SER A 135 3.06 -18.10 33.52
CA SER A 135 3.98 -19.03 34.19
C SER A 135 5.25 -18.28 34.59
N ARG A 136 5.30 -17.93 35.88
CA ARG A 136 6.48 -17.50 36.63
C ARG A 136 7.44 -18.67 36.81
N GLN A 137 8.67 -18.58 36.29
CA GLN A 137 9.87 -19.24 36.85
C GLN A 137 11.08 -18.37 36.47
N SER A 138 11.64 -17.49 37.32
CA SER A 138 12.48 -17.79 38.50
C SER A 138 13.35 -19.03 38.30
N ASN A 139 14.62 -18.85 37.91
CA ASN A 139 15.77 -19.35 38.69
C ASN A 139 17.14 -18.93 38.12
N ARG A 140 17.94 -18.35 39.03
CA ARG A 140 19.39 -18.53 39.23
C ARG A 140 20.36 -18.40 38.04
N ARG A 141 20.99 -17.23 38.04
CA ARG A 141 22.42 -16.98 37.80
C ARG A 141 23.33 -18.09 38.38
N PRO A 142 24.35 -18.54 37.64
CA PRO A 142 25.60 -18.99 38.21
C PRO A 142 26.76 -18.04 37.87
N SER A 143 27.70 -17.96 38.81
CA SER A 143 28.84 -17.05 38.84
C SER A 143 30.01 -17.48 37.95
N ARG A 144 30.66 -16.47 37.36
CA ARG A 144 32.09 -16.29 37.00
C ARG A 144 33.01 -17.50 36.76
N SER A 145 33.78 -17.40 35.68
CA SER A 145 35.25 -17.47 35.71
C SER A 145 35.83 -16.67 34.54
N ASP A 146 36.70 -15.71 34.85
CA ASP A 146 37.60 -15.05 33.90
C ASP A 146 38.68 -16.06 33.50
N GLU A 147 38.74 -16.48 32.23
CA GLU A 147 39.97 -16.95 31.60
C GLU A 147 40.01 -16.52 30.13
N GLU A 148 41.15 -15.94 29.80
CA GLU A 148 41.62 -15.34 28.58
C GLU A 148 41.94 -16.39 27.50
N SER A 149 41.36 -16.26 26.29
CA SER A 149 42.02 -16.69 25.04
C SER A 149 41.16 -16.51 23.80
N GLY A 150 41.71 -15.77 22.83
CA GLY A 150 41.77 -16.22 21.44
C GLY A 150 40.52 -16.09 20.56
N ASN A 151 40.52 -15.01 19.76
CA ASN A 151 40.20 -15.01 18.32
C ASN A 151 38.92 -15.70 17.81
N GLY A 152 37.94 -14.90 17.40
CA GLY A 152 36.79 -15.40 16.64
C GLY A 152 35.82 -14.35 16.09
N ARG A 153 36.29 -13.20 15.59
CA ARG A 153 35.45 -12.32 14.74
C ARG A 153 35.98 -12.38 13.30
N PRO A 154 35.31 -13.07 12.36
CA PRO A 154 35.94 -13.43 11.09
C PRO A 154 35.96 -12.31 10.03
N TYR A 155 35.38 -11.13 10.27
CA TYR A 155 35.06 -10.20 9.18
C TYR A 155 35.61 -8.78 9.31
N ASN A 156 36.46 -8.48 10.30
CA ASN A 156 37.00 -7.12 10.50
C ASN A 156 38.54 -7.03 10.38
N SER A 157 39.14 -7.81 9.48
CA SER A 157 40.56 -7.65 9.16
C SER A 157 40.73 -7.36 7.67
N LYS A 158 40.96 -6.08 7.36
CA LYS A 158 41.35 -5.45 6.06
C LYS A 158 40.33 -4.42 5.56
N LEU A 159 40.15 -3.35 6.32
CA LEU A 159 39.93 -2.04 5.71
C LEU A 159 41.30 -1.34 5.64
N PRO A 160 41.72 -0.82 4.49
CA PRO A 160 42.91 0.02 4.43
C PRO A 160 42.67 1.27 5.29
N ALA A 161 43.59 1.56 6.20
CA ALA A 161 43.61 2.81 6.94
C ALA A 161 43.80 3.96 5.93
N LEU A 162 42.81 4.85 5.82
CA LEU A 162 43.04 6.15 5.22
C LEU A 162 43.90 6.92 6.22
N SER A 163 45.16 7.15 5.86
CA SER A 163 46.05 8.01 6.61
C SER A 163 45.47 9.42 6.58
N ASP A 164 44.92 9.86 7.71
CA ASP A 164 44.72 11.27 7.99
C ASP A 164 46.08 11.87 8.36
N GLU A 165 46.80 12.31 7.33
CA GLU A 165 48.03 13.10 7.47
C GLU A 165 47.78 14.43 6.77
N ASP A 166 47.18 15.37 7.50
CA ASP A 166 47.74 16.71 7.52
C ASP A 166 47.39 17.42 8.82
N SER A 167 48.44 18.01 9.37
CA SER A 167 48.61 18.44 10.75
C SER A 167 47.88 19.76 11.06
N SER A 168 47.58 19.89 12.35
CA SER A 168 47.11 21.09 13.07
C SER A 168 48.02 22.33 12.92
N PRO A 169 47.55 23.52 13.37
CA PRO A 169 47.95 24.84 12.87
C PRO A 169 49.08 25.51 13.67
N ASP A 170 49.72 26.51 13.03
CA ASP A 170 50.22 27.76 13.64
C ASP A 170 50.34 28.85 12.55
#